data_AF-A0ABD7QSC4-F1
#
_entry.id   AF-A0ABD7QSC4-F1
#
_cell.length_a   1.000
_cell.length_b   1.000
_cell.length_c   1.000
_cell.angle_alpha   90.00
_cell.angle_beta   90.00
_cell.angle_gamma   90.00
#
_symmetry.space_group_name_H-M   'P 1'
#
loop_
_entity.id
_entity.type
_entity.pdbx_description
1 polymer ?
#
loop_
_entity_poly.entity_id
_entity_poly.type
_entity_poly.pdbx_seq_one_letter_code
_entity_poly.pdbx_strand_id
1 'polypeptide(L)'
;MNTVSPAFIHTPMTDAMMNKRAKETNQSFDDAITSFLDEERPYMELKRRGEPEEVANVIAFLCSDLASFVNGSNYRVDSGSVATI
;
A
#
# COMPACT_ATOMS: atom_id res chain seq x y z
N MET A 1 -10.84 -11.97 -15.69
CA MET A 1 -10.48 -10.58 -15.32
C MET A 1 -10.34 -10.54 -13.80
N ASN A 2 -9.26 -9.99 -13.28
CA ASN A 2 -9.00 -9.87 -11.84
C ASN A 2 -8.60 -8.42 -11.53
N THR A 3 -8.71 -8.03 -10.26
CA THR A 3 -8.36 -6.69 -9.77
C THR A 3 -7.26 -6.80 -8.71
N VAL A 4 -6.34 -5.83 -8.69
CA VAL A 4 -5.34 -5.67 -7.62
C VAL A 4 -5.59 -4.35 -6.92
N SER A 5 -5.78 -4.39 -5.60
CA SER A 5 -6.10 -3.24 -4.75
C SER A 5 -4.95 -2.96 -3.78
N PRO A 6 -3.95 -2.14 -4.18
CA PRO A 6 -2.87 -1.72 -3.29
C PRO A 6 -3.35 -0.64 -2.30
N ALA A 7 -2.70 -0.57 -1.12
CA ALA A 7 -2.89 0.55 -0.19
C ALA A 7 -1.76 1.60 -0.31
N PHE A 8 -1.15 1.98 0.82
CA PHE A 8 -0.17 3.05 0.85
C PHE A 8 1.21 2.55 0.40
N ILE A 9 1.50 2.76 -0.89
CA ILE A 9 2.73 2.29 -1.56
C ILE A 9 3.73 3.43 -1.69
N HIS A 10 5.02 3.15 -1.52
CA HIS A 10 6.12 4.08 -1.74
C HIS A 10 6.23 4.42 -3.23
N THR A 11 5.77 5.62 -3.59
CA THR A 11 5.81 6.15 -4.95
C THR A 11 6.15 7.64 -4.89
N PRO A 12 6.57 8.28 -6.00
CA PRO A 12 6.78 9.72 -6.02
C PRO A 12 5.54 10.53 -5.59
N MET A 13 4.33 10.00 -5.85
CA MET A 13 3.08 10.62 -5.42
C MET A 13 2.93 10.62 -3.90
N THR A 14 3.18 9.47 -3.24
CA THR A 14 3.08 9.37 -1.78
C THR A 14 4.25 10.04 -1.08
N ASP A 15 5.43 10.10 -1.70
CA ASP A 15 6.55 10.94 -1.24
C ASP A 15 6.19 12.42 -1.26
N ALA A 16 5.60 12.92 -2.35
CA ALA A 16 5.16 14.31 -2.42
C ALA A 16 4.09 14.63 -1.36
N MET A 17 3.16 13.70 -1.12
CA MET A 17 2.14 13.81 -0.06
C MET A 17 2.78 13.91 1.33
N MET A 18 3.76 13.05 1.66
CA MET A 18 4.41 13.05 2.97
C MET A 18 5.34 14.26 3.16
N ASN A 19 6.01 14.72 2.10
CA ASN A 19 6.76 15.98 2.13
C ASN A 19 5.87 17.19 2.43
N LYS A 20 4.65 17.21 1.88
CA LYS A 20 3.67 18.26 2.20
C LYS A 20 3.23 18.16 3.66
N ARG A 21 2.86 16.97 4.13
CA ARG A 21 2.45 16.73 5.52
C ARG A 21 3.56 17.14 6.51
N ALA A 22 4.80 16.71 6.27
CA ALA A 22 5.95 17.05 7.11
C ALA A 22 6.15 18.57 7.29
N LYS A 23 5.92 19.36 6.23
CA LYS A 23 5.96 20.82 6.30
C LYS A 23 4.79 21.42 7.10
N GLU A 24 3.59 20.86 6.94
CA GLU A 24 2.38 21.33 7.64
C GLU A 24 2.41 21.00 9.13
N THR A 25 2.98 19.85 9.50
CA THR A 25 3.09 19.39 10.90
C THR A 25 4.41 19.76 11.57
N ASN A 26 5.34 20.38 10.83
CA ASN A 26 6.70 20.73 11.29
C ASN A 26 7.46 19.52 11.88
N GLN A 27 7.39 18.39 11.18
CA GLN A 27 8.00 17.11 11.55
C GLN A 27 9.02 16.67 10.50
N SER A 28 9.85 15.68 10.83
CA SER A 28 10.69 15.02 9.83
C SER A 28 9.83 14.22 8.84
N PHE A 29 10.41 13.84 7.70
CA PHE A 29 9.72 13.03 6.69
C PHE A 29 9.30 11.66 7.25
N ASP A 30 10.18 11.01 8.02
CA ASP A 30 9.93 9.70 8.61
C ASP A 30 8.88 9.77 9.73
N ASP A 31 8.89 10.85 10.52
CA ASP A 31 7.86 11.10 11.54
C ASP A 31 6.50 11.39 10.88
N ALA A 32 6.49 12.09 9.74
CA ALA A 32 5.26 12.35 8.98
C ALA A 32 4.65 11.06 8.43
N ILE A 33 5.47 10.10 7.98
CA ILE A 33 5.01 8.77 7.56
C ILE A 33 4.45 8.00 8.76
N THR A 34 5.20 7.94 9.86
CA THR A 34 4.83 7.16 11.04
C THR A 34 3.52 7.68 11.64
N SER A 35 3.43 9.00 11.87
CA SER A 35 2.19 9.63 12.35
C SER A 35 1.03 9.45 11.38
N PHE A 36 1.25 9.53 10.07
CA PHE A 36 0.20 9.28 9.08
C PHE A 36 -0.31 7.83 9.14
N LEU A 37 0.58 6.85 9.29
CA LEU A 37 0.18 5.45 9.41
C LEU A 37 -0.63 5.21 10.68
N ASP A 38 -0.24 5.81 11.80
CA ASP A 38 -0.95 5.63 13.07
C ASP A 38 -2.31 6.37 13.10
N GLU A 39 -2.38 7.57 12.55
CA GLU A 39 -3.61 8.39 12.58
C GLU A 39 -4.60 8.03 11.47
N GLU A 40 -4.11 7.85 10.23
CA GLU A 40 -4.95 7.76 9.04
C GLU A 40 -5.07 6.33 8.49
N ARG A 41 -4.14 5.44 8.85
CA ARG A 41 -4.10 4.04 8.37
C ARG A 41 -3.87 3.04 9.51
N PRO A 42 -4.64 3.10 10.62
CA PRO A 42 -4.35 2.37 11.85
C PRO A 42 -4.25 0.85 11.67
N TYR A 43 -4.97 0.29 10.69
CA TYR A 43 -5.03 -1.14 10.37
C TYR A 43 -3.93 -1.63 9.42
N MET A 44 -3.03 -0.76 8.95
CA MET A 44 -1.84 -1.23 8.23
C MET A 44 -0.86 -1.87 9.22
N GLU A 45 -0.98 -3.18 9.41
CA GLU A 45 -0.31 -3.93 10.48
C GLU A 45 1.22 -3.98 10.34
N LEU A 46 1.77 -3.88 9.12
CA LEU A 46 3.22 -3.86 8.90
C LEU A 46 3.86 -2.52 9.30
N LYS A 47 3.06 -1.49 9.63
CA LYS A 47 3.52 -0.16 10.09
C LYS A 47 4.60 0.47 9.19
N ARG A 48 4.50 0.19 7.89
CA ARG A 48 5.33 0.81 6.84
C ARG A 48 4.54 0.94 5.55
N ARG A 49 5.11 1.72 4.63
CA ARG A 49 4.64 1.74 3.23
C ARG A 49 4.97 0.42 2.56
N GLY A 50 4.10 -0.01 1.67
CA GLY A 50 4.40 -1.12 0.75
C GLY A 50 5.36 -0.64 -0.34
N GLU A 51 6.19 -1.53 -0.87
CA GLU A 51 7.04 -1.24 -2.02
C GLU A 51 6.30 -1.52 -3.34
N PRO A 52 6.58 -0.78 -4.43
CA PRO A 52 6.00 -1.06 -5.74
C PRO A 52 6.17 -2.52 -6.20
N GLU A 53 7.31 -3.13 -5.87
CA GLU A 53 7.64 -4.51 -6.20
C GLU A 53 6.71 -5.51 -5.50
N GLU A 54 6.23 -5.20 -4.29
CA GLU A 54 5.28 -6.06 -3.56
C GLU A 54 3.94 -6.16 -4.30
N VAL A 55 3.49 -5.06 -4.92
CA VAL A 55 2.31 -5.03 -5.78
C VAL A 55 2.58 -5.70 -7.13
N ALA A 56 3.74 -5.40 -7.73
CA ALA A 56 4.14 -5.95 -9.02
C ALA A 56 4.24 -7.48 -8.99
N ASN A 57 4.71 -8.08 -7.90
CA ASN A 57 4.80 -9.53 -7.74
C ASN A 57 3.42 -10.21 -7.80
N VAL A 58 2.40 -9.61 -7.19
CA VAL A 58 1.02 -10.13 -7.28
C VAL A 58 0.48 -10.01 -8.70
N ILE A 59 0.73 -8.88 -9.37
CA ILE A 59 0.35 -8.69 -10.78
C ILE A 59 1.04 -9.74 -11.66
N ALA A 60 2.35 -9.97 -11.47
CA ALA A 60 3.12 -10.95 -12.22
C ALA A 60 2.57 -12.37 -12.04
N PHE A 61 2.20 -12.76 -10.82
CA PHE A 61 1.50 -14.02 -10.56
C PHE A 61 0.19 -14.11 -11.34
N LEU A 62 -0.66 -13.07 -11.28
CA LEU A 62 -1.96 -13.05 -11.96
C LEU A 62 -1.85 -13.04 -13.49
N CYS A 63 -0.73 -12.56 -14.04
CA CYS A 63 -0.43 -12.62 -15.47
C CYS A 63 0.20 -13.95 -15.92
N SER A 64 0.55 -14.85 -14.99
CA SER A 64 1.18 -16.13 -15.29
C SER A 64 0.18 -17.29 -15.40
N ASP A 65 0.61 -18.41 -15.97
CA ASP A 65 -0.18 -19.64 -16.05
C ASP A 65 -0.51 -20.24 -14.66
N LEU A 66 0.22 -19.83 -13.62
CA LEU A 66 -0.01 -20.24 -12.24
C LEU A 66 -1.37 -19.75 -11.71
N ALA A 67 -1.93 -18.69 -12.30
CA ALA A 67 -3.23 -18.14 -11.97
C ALA A 67 -4.36 -18.65 -12.90
N SER A 68 -4.16 -19.75 -13.62
CA SER A 68 -5.11 -20.27 -14.64
C SER A 68 -6.51 -20.61 -14.12
N PHE A 69 -6.69 -20.82 -12.81
CA PHE A 69 -8.00 -21.04 -12.18
C PHE A 69 -8.50 -19.84 -11.36
N VAL A 70 -7.81 -18.70 -11.44
CA VAL A 70 -8.18 -17.46 -10.75
C VAL A 70 -8.97 -16.54 -11.69
N ASN A 71 -10.23 -16.29 -11.37
CA ASN A 71 -11.07 -15.40 -12.17
C ASN A 71 -12.08 -14.63 -11.30
N GLY A 72 -12.30 -13.36 -11.64
CA GLY A 72 -13.30 -12.50 -10.99
C GLY A 72 -12.93 -12.12 -9.55
N SER A 73 -11.66 -12.21 -9.18
CA SER A 73 -11.21 -11.99 -7.79
C SER A 73 -10.54 -10.63 -7.62
N ASN A 74 -10.66 -10.08 -6.40
CA ASN A 74 -9.94 -8.89 -5.96
C ASN A 74 -8.81 -9.28 -5.00
N TYR A 75 -7.58 -8.93 -5.36
CA TYR A 75 -6.39 -9.18 -4.56
C TYR A 75 -5.99 -7.91 -3.83
N ARG A 76 -6.17 -7.89 -2.51
CA ARG A 76 -5.71 -6.80 -1.65
C ARG A 76 -4.20 -6.95 -1.41
N VAL A 77 -3.45 -5.89 -1.70
CA VAL A 77 -2.02 -5.77 -1.39
C VAL A 77 -1.84 -4.57 -0.49
N ASP A 78 -2.37 -4.68 0.72
CA ASP A 78 -2.75 -3.52 1.53
C ASP A 78 -2.26 -3.57 2.99
N SER A 79 -1.45 -4.56 3.37
CA SER A 79 -1.00 -4.73 4.76
C SER A 79 -2.16 -4.83 5.77
N GLY A 80 -3.36 -5.26 5.36
CA GLY A 80 -4.53 -5.31 6.25
C GLY A 80 -5.27 -3.97 6.38
N SER A 81 -4.96 -2.98 5.53
CA SER A 81 -5.58 -1.65 5.57
C SER A 81 -7.11 -1.71 5.60
N VAL A 82 -7.72 -2.69 4.94
CA VAL A 82 -9.14 -2.99 5.13
C VAL A 82 -9.25 -4.08 6.22
N ALA A 83 -9.65 -3.67 7.43
CA ALA A 83 -9.76 -4.55 8.60
C ALA A 83 -10.87 -5.60 8.45
N THR A 84 -10.57 -6.69 7.76
CA THR A 84 -11.53 -7.76 7.41
C THR A 84 -10.77 -9.05 7.14
N ILE A 85 -11.37 -10.17 7.55
CA ILE A 85 -10.87 -11.53 7.32
C ILE A 85 -10.97 -11.97 5.86
#